data_AF-A0A949TMZ5-F1
#
_entry.id   AF-A0A949TMZ5-F1
#
_cell.length_a   1.000
_cell.length_b   1.000
_cell.length_c   1.000
_cell.angle_alpha   90.00
_cell.angle_beta   90.00
_cell.angle_gamma   90.00
#
_symmetry.space_group_name_H-M   'P 1'
#
loop_
_entity.id
_entity.type
_entity.pdbx_description
1 polymer ?
#
loop_
_entity_poly.entity_id
_entity_poly.type
_entity_poly.pdbx_seq_one_letter_code
_entity_poly.pdbx_strand_id
1 'polypeptide(L)'
;MTTKSIKPGRLIRDSLITVIPIYRLLLVFYIPRLILYLLKFVIPNILLSNILDQLYSLSIGSIFGGAALFFSYKKINKEKTTIDQALQKAIKKFSELLLLSIILSLLFIPDFIPRLWFVLYAVMIEDYSIADAFKRSWQLTKGYGWQIFRSILIVKSILWVLIFLPSLISASTFGISVWDINRGELLTNNPAFIFNRLLTICINLFVYNPFMTMYQVLMFVRLLALEKRKLDSVAT
;
A
#
# COMPACT_ATOMS: atom_id res chain seq x y z
N MET A 1 -4.65 -2.23 23.30
CA MET A 1 -5.75 -1.48 22.64
C MET A 1 -7.08 -2.20 22.88
N THR A 2 -8.11 -1.49 23.36
CA THR A 2 -9.45 -2.03 23.64
C THR A 2 -10.45 -1.70 22.52
N THR A 3 -10.26 -2.25 21.33
CA THR A 3 -11.15 -2.01 20.18
C THR A 3 -12.30 -3.02 20.13
N LYS A 4 -13.55 -2.53 20.06
CA LYS A 4 -14.77 -3.32 19.81
C LYS A 4 -15.23 -3.29 18.34
N SER A 5 -14.72 -2.35 17.55
CA SER A 5 -15.06 -2.17 16.14
C SER A 5 -13.95 -1.42 15.39
N ILE A 6 -13.97 -1.50 14.05
CA ILE A 6 -13.05 -0.74 13.20
C ILE A 6 -13.66 0.63 12.97
N LYS A 7 -13.05 1.67 13.56
CA LYS A 7 -13.43 3.07 13.36
C LYS A 7 -12.44 3.73 12.40
N PRO A 8 -12.85 4.12 11.16
CA PRO A 8 -11.95 4.68 10.14
C PRO A 8 -11.16 5.90 10.63
N GLY A 9 -11.85 6.90 11.20
CA GLY A 9 -11.19 8.13 11.67
C GLY A 9 -10.13 7.89 12.75
N ARG A 10 -10.40 6.97 13.70
CA ARG A 10 -9.41 6.56 14.69
C ARG A 10 -8.25 5.78 14.05
N LEU A 11 -8.53 4.96 13.04
CA LEU A 11 -7.47 4.24 12.33
C LEU A 11 -6.56 5.22 11.60
N ILE A 12 -7.11 6.18 10.85
CA ILE A 12 -6.35 7.24 10.17
C ILE A 12 -5.45 8.00 11.16
N ARG A 13 -6.02 8.47 12.28
CA ARG A 13 -5.26 9.18 13.33
C ARG A 13 -4.12 8.33 13.87
N ASP A 14 -4.41 7.08 14.25
CA ASP A 14 -3.40 6.19 14.81
C ASP A 14 -2.31 5.88 13.77
N SER A 15 -2.66 5.76 12.48
CA SER A 15 -1.69 5.58 11.39
C SER A 15 -0.76 6.77 11.22
N LEU A 16 -1.28 8.00 11.28
CA LEU A 16 -0.45 9.21 11.23
C LEU A 16 0.50 9.30 12.43
N ILE A 17 0.02 9.00 13.64
CA ILE A 17 0.87 9.03 14.84
C ILE A 17 1.96 7.95 14.76
N THR A 18 1.59 6.75 14.30
CA THR A 18 2.50 5.60 14.28
C THR A 18 3.50 5.65 13.13
N VAL A 19 3.17 6.28 11.99
CA VAL A 19 4.11 6.39 10.87
C VAL A 19 5.25 7.34 11.19
N ILE A 20 5.02 8.46 11.89
CA ILE A 20 6.02 9.49 12.19
C ILE A 20 7.36 8.92 12.70
N PRO A 21 7.42 8.11 13.78
CA PRO A 21 8.69 7.63 14.32
C PRO A 21 9.46 6.68 13.40
N ILE A 22 8.78 6.00 12.48
CA ILE A 22 9.41 5.04 11.56
C ILE A 22 9.44 5.54 10.11
N TYR A 23 8.99 6.77 9.87
CA TYR A 23 8.76 7.33 8.55
C TYR A 23 10.01 7.28 7.67
N ARG A 24 11.15 7.74 8.21
CA ARG A 24 12.43 7.73 7.48
C ARG A 24 12.86 6.32 7.08
N LEU A 25 12.64 5.34 7.96
CA LEU A 25 12.98 3.93 7.69
C LEU A 25 12.02 3.33 6.65
N LEU A 26 10.75 3.72 6.69
CA LEU A 26 9.77 3.33 5.68
C LEU A 26 10.11 3.85 4.28
N LEU A 27 10.60 5.09 4.18
CA LEU A 27 11.00 5.66 2.89
C LEU A 27 12.07 4.82 2.18
N VAL A 28 12.98 4.19 2.92
CA VAL A 28 14.02 3.32 2.34
C VAL A 28 13.41 2.22 1.48
N PHE A 29 12.26 1.66 1.89
CA PHE A 29 11.60 0.62 1.12
C PHE A 29 10.97 1.12 -0.19
N TYR A 30 10.71 2.42 -0.31
CA TYR A 30 10.09 3.00 -1.51
C TYR A 30 11.10 3.70 -2.43
N ILE A 31 12.37 3.85 -2.04
CA ILE A 31 13.44 4.40 -2.90
C ILE A 31 13.50 3.70 -4.26
N PRO A 32 13.44 2.36 -4.36
CA PRO A 32 13.52 1.71 -5.68
C PRO A 32 12.36 2.11 -6.60
N ARG A 33 11.19 2.46 -6.04
CA ARG A 33 10.04 2.95 -6.81
C ARG A 33 10.26 4.37 -7.32
N LEU A 34 10.99 5.21 -6.57
CA LEU A 34 11.40 6.53 -7.04
C LEU A 34 12.30 6.43 -8.27
N ILE A 35 13.26 5.50 -8.28
CA ILE A 35 14.15 5.28 -9.44
C ILE A 35 13.31 4.95 -10.68
N LEU A 36 12.35 4.04 -10.55
CA LEU A 36 11.43 3.70 -11.64
C LEU A 36 10.64 4.94 -12.13
N TYR A 37 10.11 5.74 -11.22
CA TYR A 37 9.39 6.96 -11.60
C TYR A 37 10.29 7.96 -12.34
N LEU A 38 11.55 8.10 -11.94
CA LEU A 38 12.52 8.96 -12.62
C LEU A 38 12.85 8.43 -14.02
N LEU A 39 13.03 7.12 -14.18
CA LEU A 39 13.30 6.50 -15.48
C LEU A 39 12.20 6.78 -16.50
N LYS A 40 10.94 6.84 -16.08
CA LYS A 40 9.82 7.14 -16.99
C LYS A 40 9.78 8.55 -17.53
N PHE A 41 10.45 9.51 -16.89
CA PHE A 41 10.61 10.82 -17.52
C PHE A 41 11.45 10.74 -18.81
N VAL A 42 12.35 9.76 -18.88
CA VAL A 42 13.29 9.59 -19.99
C VAL A 42 12.71 8.68 -21.07
N ILE A 43 11.76 7.79 -20.73
CA ILE A 43 11.18 6.83 -21.68
C ILE A 43 9.95 7.45 -22.36
N PRO A 44 10.01 7.81 -23.65
CA PRO A 44 8.91 8.47 -24.35
C PRO A 44 7.74 7.51 -24.68
N ASN A 45 7.97 6.20 -24.66
CA ASN A 45 6.97 5.21 -25.01
C ASN A 45 6.13 4.79 -23.80
N ILE A 46 4.85 5.19 -23.81
CA ILE A 46 3.86 4.88 -22.77
C ILE A 46 3.70 3.37 -22.56
N LEU A 47 3.66 2.58 -23.64
CA LEU A 47 3.45 1.13 -23.56
C LEU A 47 4.63 0.43 -22.88
N LEU A 48 5.86 0.77 -23.29
CA LEU A 48 7.07 0.23 -22.66
C LEU A 48 7.16 0.63 -21.18
N SER A 49 6.87 1.90 -20.87
CA SER A 49 6.81 2.40 -19.49
C SER A 49 5.82 1.60 -18.63
N ASN A 50 4.63 1.31 -19.16
CA ASN A 50 3.60 0.55 -18.45
C ASN A 50 4.00 -0.92 -18.22
N ILE A 51 4.67 -1.54 -19.19
CA ILE A 51 5.21 -2.91 -19.03
C ILE A 51 6.29 -2.93 -17.95
N LEU A 52 7.23 -1.98 -17.98
CA LEU A 52 8.29 -1.86 -16.97
C LEU A 52 7.70 -1.64 -15.58
N ASP A 53 6.64 -0.85 -15.48
CA ASP A 53 5.86 -0.67 -14.25
C ASP A 53 5.33 -1.98 -13.69
N GLN A 54 4.68 -2.76 -14.55
CA GLN A 54 4.06 -4.01 -14.15
C GLN A 54 5.11 -5.01 -13.72
N LEU A 55 6.19 -5.16 -14.51
CA LEU A 55 7.31 -6.04 -14.18
C LEU A 55 7.98 -5.64 -12.88
N TYR A 56 8.23 -4.34 -12.69
CA TYR A 56 8.78 -3.81 -11.45
C TYR A 56 7.85 -4.10 -10.27
N SER A 57 6.55 -3.84 -10.41
CA SER A 57 5.56 -4.05 -9.35
C SER A 57 5.50 -5.52 -8.93
N LEU A 58 5.52 -6.45 -9.88
CA LEU A 58 5.48 -7.89 -9.63
C LEU A 58 6.79 -8.42 -9.03
N SER A 59 7.94 -7.85 -9.39
CA SER A 59 9.25 -8.28 -8.91
C SER A 59 9.70 -7.50 -7.67
N ILE A 60 10.39 -6.38 -7.88
CA ILE A 60 10.98 -5.54 -6.84
C ILE A 60 9.89 -5.00 -5.90
N GLY A 61 8.75 -4.58 -6.46
CA GLY A 61 7.61 -4.08 -5.70
C GLY A 61 7.10 -5.09 -4.67
N SER A 62 7.02 -6.36 -5.03
CA SER A 62 6.61 -7.44 -4.12
C SER A 62 7.58 -7.61 -2.94
N ILE A 63 8.89 -7.60 -3.21
CA ILE A 63 9.92 -7.75 -2.15
C ILE A 63 9.88 -6.56 -1.20
N PHE A 64 9.98 -5.35 -1.73
CA PHE A 64 10.05 -4.15 -0.92
C PHE A 64 8.72 -3.84 -0.21
N GLY A 65 7.59 -4.13 -0.87
CA GLY A 65 6.27 -4.07 -0.26
C GLY A 65 6.12 -5.05 0.90
N GLY A 66 6.44 -6.33 0.68
CA GLY A 66 6.42 -7.36 1.72
C GLY A 66 7.33 -7.02 2.90
N ALA A 67 8.55 -6.55 2.62
CA ALA A 67 9.50 -6.14 3.65
C ALA A 67 8.99 -4.94 4.46
N ALA A 68 8.43 -3.91 3.81
CA ALA A 68 7.84 -2.76 4.49
C ALA A 68 6.68 -3.17 5.41
N LEU A 69 5.84 -4.11 4.98
CA LEU A 69 4.74 -4.66 5.79
C LEU A 69 5.27 -5.39 7.03
N PHE A 70 6.20 -6.33 6.85
CA PHE A 70 6.78 -7.10 7.94
C PHE A 70 7.52 -6.20 8.93
N PHE A 71 8.33 -5.26 8.43
CA PHE A 71 9.05 -4.29 9.24
C PHE A 71 8.09 -3.44 10.09
N SER A 72 7.06 -2.89 9.47
CA SER A 72 6.04 -2.07 10.15
C SER A 72 5.32 -2.86 11.24
N TYR A 73 4.93 -4.10 10.95
CA TYR A 73 4.25 -4.97 11.90
C TYR A 73 5.11 -5.22 13.13
N LYS A 74 6.38 -5.62 12.94
CA LYS A 74 7.32 -5.85 14.04
C LYS A 74 7.55 -4.59 14.87
N LYS A 75 7.70 -3.42 14.23
CA LYS A 75 7.85 -2.14 14.93
C LYS A 75 6.62 -1.76 15.76
N ILE A 76 5.41 -1.96 15.22
CA ILE A 76 4.16 -1.72 15.96
C ILE A 76 4.09 -2.61 17.22
N ASN A 77 4.53 -3.85 17.12
CA ASN A 77 4.57 -4.79 18.24
C ASN A 77 5.79 -4.62 19.15
N LYS A 78 6.57 -3.54 18.98
CA LYS A 78 7.79 -3.24 19.74
C LYS A 78 8.87 -4.33 19.66
N GLU A 79 8.82 -5.14 18.60
CA GLU A 79 9.83 -6.16 18.34
C GLU A 79 11.05 -5.54 17.66
N LYS A 80 12.24 -6.04 18.02
CA LYS A 80 13.49 -5.64 17.34
C LYS A 80 13.52 -6.27 15.95
N THR A 81 13.57 -5.43 14.93
CA THR A 81 13.80 -5.85 13.55
C THR A 81 14.64 -4.80 12.82
N THR A 82 15.55 -5.26 11.95
CA THR A 82 16.34 -4.42 11.04
C THR A 82 15.74 -4.43 9.63
N ILE A 83 16.12 -3.47 8.80
CA ILE A 83 15.72 -3.42 7.39
C ILE A 83 16.21 -4.66 6.65
N ASP A 84 17.46 -5.06 6.90
CA ASP A 84 18.07 -6.27 6.32
C ASP A 84 17.25 -7.53 6.64
N GLN A 85 16.88 -7.74 7.91
CA GLN A 85 16.05 -8.88 8.31
C GLN A 85 14.68 -8.88 7.60
N ALA A 86 14.06 -7.71 7.44
CA ALA A 86 12.78 -7.59 6.75
C ALA A 86 12.91 -7.89 5.25
N LEU A 87 13.97 -7.41 4.60
CA LEU A 87 14.28 -7.72 3.19
C LEU A 87 14.58 -9.20 3.00
N GLN A 88 15.43 -9.79 3.85
CA GLN A 88 15.74 -11.21 3.79
C GLN A 88 14.49 -12.08 3.95
N LYS A 89 13.56 -11.70 4.84
CA LYS A 89 12.29 -12.40 4.96
C LYS A 89 11.46 -12.31 3.68
N ALA A 90 11.35 -11.12 3.08
CA ALA A 90 10.59 -10.94 1.85
C ALA A 90 11.24 -11.66 0.65
N ILE A 91 12.57 -11.70 0.57
CA ILE A 91 13.32 -12.45 -0.44
C ILE A 91 13.08 -13.95 -0.28
N LYS A 92 13.12 -14.47 0.95
CA LYS A 92 12.81 -15.89 1.23
C LYS A 92 11.39 -16.28 0.83
N LYS A 93 10.46 -15.32 0.89
CA LYS A 93 9.05 -15.47 0.49
C LYS A 93 8.75 -14.99 -0.93
N PHE A 94 9.79 -14.69 -1.74
CA PHE A 94 9.61 -13.99 -3.00
C PHE A 94 8.72 -14.75 -3.98
N SER A 95 8.88 -16.07 -4.09
CA SER A 95 8.05 -16.89 -4.98
C SER A 95 6.58 -16.84 -4.58
N GLU A 96 6.27 -16.91 -3.28
CA GLU A 96 4.89 -16.79 -2.81
C GLU A 96 4.33 -15.39 -3.03
N LEU A 97 5.13 -14.34 -2.78
CA LEU A 97 4.72 -12.94 -3.00
C LEU A 97 4.48 -12.64 -4.47
N LEU A 98 5.34 -13.14 -5.36
CA LEU A 98 5.21 -12.97 -6.80
C LEU A 98 3.96 -13.67 -7.31
N LEU A 99 3.76 -14.94 -6.94
CA LEU A 99 2.58 -15.71 -7.36
C LEU A 99 1.30 -15.07 -6.82
N LEU A 100 1.29 -14.65 -5.56
CA LEU A 100 0.15 -13.93 -4.99
C LEU A 100 -0.13 -12.61 -5.71
N SER A 101 0.91 -11.85 -6.04
CA SER A 101 0.76 -10.58 -6.77
C SER A 101 0.18 -10.80 -8.17
N ILE A 102 0.58 -11.87 -8.87
CA ILE A 102 -0.01 -12.26 -10.16
C ILE A 102 -1.49 -12.63 -9.98
N ILE A 103 -1.82 -13.52 -9.03
CA ILE A 103 -3.21 -13.92 -8.76
C ILE A 103 -4.08 -12.70 -8.45
N LEU A 104 -3.63 -11.83 -7.55
CA LEU A 104 -4.39 -10.66 -7.14
C LEU A 104 -4.54 -9.65 -8.29
N SER A 105 -3.52 -9.48 -9.13
CA SER A 105 -3.59 -8.62 -10.32
C SER A 105 -4.59 -9.15 -11.35
N LEU A 106 -4.60 -10.46 -11.60
CA LEU A 106 -5.53 -11.10 -12.54
C LEU A 106 -6.97 -11.06 -12.06
N LEU A 107 -7.19 -11.05 -10.74
CA LEU A 107 -8.54 -11.07 -10.21
C LEU A 107 -9.29 -9.76 -10.43
N PHE A 108 -8.64 -8.61 -10.70
CA PHE A 108 -9.20 -7.24 -10.88
C PHE A 108 -10.25 -6.75 -9.85
N ILE A 109 -10.63 -7.62 -8.92
CA ILE A 109 -11.68 -7.53 -7.92
C ILE A 109 -11.12 -7.39 -6.48
N PRO A 110 -9.80 -7.48 -6.15
CA PRO A 110 -9.35 -7.32 -4.76
C PRO A 110 -9.86 -6.03 -4.10
N ASP A 111 -10.01 -4.96 -4.87
CA ASP A 111 -10.54 -3.69 -4.39
C ASP A 111 -12.00 -3.77 -3.92
N PHE A 112 -12.80 -4.66 -4.50
CA PHE A 112 -14.20 -4.88 -4.13
C PHE A 112 -14.39 -6.04 -3.15
N ILE A 113 -13.38 -6.88 -2.96
CA ILE A 113 -13.37 -7.94 -1.94
C ILE A 113 -12.36 -7.57 -0.86
N PRO A 114 -12.78 -6.84 0.20
CA PRO A 114 -11.93 -6.45 1.33
C PRO A 114 -11.19 -7.62 1.97
N ARG A 115 -11.75 -8.83 1.82
CA ARG A 115 -11.20 -10.07 2.36
C ARG A 115 -9.90 -10.49 1.68
N LEU A 116 -9.59 -10.01 0.47
CA LEU A 116 -8.35 -10.37 -0.22
C LEU A 116 -7.15 -9.49 0.20
N TRP A 117 -7.40 -8.35 0.83
CA TRP A 117 -6.37 -7.39 1.22
C TRP A 117 -5.37 -7.94 2.25
N PHE A 118 -5.81 -8.88 3.10
CA PHE A 118 -4.98 -9.41 4.18
C PHE A 118 -4.26 -10.72 3.83
N VAL A 119 -4.40 -11.22 2.59
CA VAL A 119 -3.71 -12.46 2.16
C VAL A 119 -2.20 -12.26 2.21
N LEU A 120 -1.72 -11.11 1.72
CA LEU A 120 -0.30 -10.75 1.77
C LEU A 120 0.25 -10.70 3.21
N TYR A 121 -0.60 -10.30 4.15
CA TYR A 121 -0.26 -10.21 5.57
C TYR A 121 -0.15 -11.60 6.20
N ALA A 122 -1.09 -12.49 5.89
CA ALA A 122 -1.03 -13.87 6.35
C ALA A 122 0.23 -14.59 5.84
N VAL A 123 0.65 -14.35 4.58
CA VAL A 123 1.91 -14.89 4.05
C VAL A 123 3.13 -14.28 4.74
N MET A 124 3.22 -12.95 4.82
CA MET A 124 4.43 -12.27 5.31
C MET A 124 4.60 -12.30 6.82
N ILE A 125 3.51 -12.23 7.58
CA ILE A 125 3.54 -12.05 9.03
C ILE A 125 3.31 -13.37 9.75
N GLU A 126 2.33 -14.16 9.30
CA GLU A 126 1.97 -15.44 9.91
C GLU A 126 2.62 -16.65 9.22
N ASP A 127 3.44 -16.43 8.18
CA ASP A 127 4.20 -17.45 7.45
C ASP A 127 3.34 -18.56 6.82
N TYR A 128 2.07 -18.28 6.52
CA TYR A 128 1.17 -19.21 5.85
C TYR A 128 1.54 -19.46 4.38
N SER A 129 1.18 -20.66 3.88
CA SER A 129 1.15 -20.95 2.45
C SER A 129 0.12 -20.07 1.74
N ILE A 130 0.17 -19.95 0.41
CA ILE A 130 -0.78 -19.11 -0.34
C ILE A 130 -2.22 -19.58 -0.10
N ALA A 131 -2.50 -20.88 -0.21
CA ALA A 131 -3.83 -21.42 -0.01
C ALA A 131 -4.34 -21.18 1.42
N ASP A 132 -3.49 -21.42 2.42
CA ASP A 132 -3.83 -21.18 3.81
C ASP A 132 -4.00 -19.68 4.10
N ALA A 133 -3.23 -18.82 3.44
CA ALA A 133 -3.32 -17.37 3.58
C ALA A 133 -4.66 -16.83 3.07
N PHE A 134 -5.21 -17.37 1.97
CA PHE A 134 -6.57 -17.03 1.53
C PHE A 134 -7.62 -17.42 2.58
N LYS A 135 -7.54 -18.66 3.09
CA LYS A 135 -8.44 -19.16 4.14
C LYS A 135 -8.32 -18.32 5.41
N ARG A 136 -7.10 -18.01 5.82
CA ARG A 136 -6.77 -17.20 7.00
C ARG A 136 -7.32 -15.79 6.86
N SER A 137 -7.10 -15.13 5.72
CA SER A 137 -7.64 -13.81 5.43
C SER A 137 -9.17 -13.79 5.45
N TRP A 138 -9.80 -14.86 4.96
CA TRP A 138 -11.26 -15.02 5.01
C TRP A 138 -11.79 -15.16 6.43
N GLN A 139 -11.11 -15.94 7.27
CA GLN A 139 -11.45 -16.12 8.68
C GLN A 139 -11.29 -14.81 9.46
N LEU A 140 -10.15 -14.14 9.29
CA LEU A 140 -9.80 -12.89 9.97
C LEU A 140 -10.80 -11.77 9.69
N THR A 141 -11.35 -11.72 8.48
CA THR A 141 -12.32 -10.69 8.05
C THR A 141 -13.78 -11.09 8.27
N LYS A 142 -14.07 -12.31 8.76
CA LYS A 142 -15.43 -12.82 8.96
C LYS A 142 -16.18 -11.99 9.99
N GLY A 143 -17.28 -11.36 9.56
CA GLY A 143 -18.10 -10.48 10.40
C GLY A 143 -17.67 -9.00 10.38
N TYR A 144 -16.51 -8.68 9.81
CA TYR A 144 -15.99 -7.30 9.73
C TYR A 144 -15.83 -6.77 8.31
N GLY A 145 -16.09 -7.59 7.28
CA GLY A 145 -15.88 -7.25 5.86
C GLY A 145 -16.42 -5.88 5.43
N TRP A 146 -17.63 -5.52 5.84
CA TRP A 146 -18.22 -4.21 5.51
C TRP A 146 -17.55 -3.03 6.22
N GLN A 147 -17.11 -3.22 7.47
CA GLN A 147 -16.36 -2.19 8.19
C GLN A 147 -14.98 -1.96 7.56
N ILE A 148 -14.31 -3.04 7.14
CA ILE A 148 -13.04 -2.99 6.41
C ILE A 148 -13.25 -2.26 5.08
N PHE A 149 -14.27 -2.67 4.29
CA PHE A 149 -14.59 -2.03 3.02
C PHE A 149 -14.76 -0.52 3.16
N ARG A 150 -15.64 -0.08 4.07
CA ARG A 150 -15.87 1.36 4.33
C ARG A 150 -14.60 2.07 4.77
N SER A 151 -13.79 1.43 5.60
CA SER A 151 -12.52 1.99 6.07
C SER A 151 -11.52 2.18 4.93
N ILE A 152 -11.41 1.20 4.03
CA ILE A 152 -10.54 1.29 2.84
C ILE A 152 -11.06 2.33 1.86
N LEU A 153 -12.38 2.37 1.63
CA LEU A 153 -13.01 3.33 0.74
C LEU A 153 -12.74 4.77 1.20
N ILE A 154 -13.01 5.09 2.47
CA ILE A 154 -12.79 6.44 3.02
C ILE A 154 -11.32 6.86 2.87
N VAL A 155 -10.37 5.98 3.23
CA VAL A 155 -8.95 6.35 3.16
C VAL A 155 -8.50 6.52 1.70
N LYS A 156 -8.95 5.65 0.79
CA LYS A 156 -8.64 5.77 -0.64
C LYS A 156 -9.23 7.05 -1.21
N SER A 157 -10.45 7.44 -0.85
CA SER A 157 -11.05 8.69 -1.29
C SER A 157 -10.23 9.90 -0.86
N ILE A 158 -9.79 9.96 0.41
CA ILE A 158 -8.94 11.05 0.92
C ILE A 158 -7.62 11.10 0.14
N LEU A 159 -6.98 9.96 -0.05
CA LEU A 159 -5.71 9.87 -0.75
C LEU A 159 -5.82 10.17 -2.24
N TRP A 160 -6.94 9.82 -2.86
CA TRP A 160 -7.21 10.14 -4.26
C TRP A 160 -7.28 11.65 -4.47
N VAL A 161 -7.93 12.38 -3.56
CA VAL A 161 -7.92 13.86 -3.57
C VAL A 161 -6.48 14.38 -3.50
N LEU A 162 -5.64 13.85 -2.61
CA LEU A 162 -4.24 14.26 -2.50
C LEU A 162 -3.44 14.00 -3.78
N ILE A 163 -3.67 12.88 -4.46
CA ILE A 163 -3.02 12.56 -5.74
C ILE A 163 -3.54 13.44 -6.87
N PHE A 164 -4.78 13.93 -6.78
CA PHE A 164 -5.39 14.82 -7.77
C PHE A 164 -4.93 16.29 -7.64
N LEU A 165 -4.54 16.73 -6.43
CA LEU A 165 -4.04 18.08 -6.17
C LEU A 165 -2.91 18.55 -7.12
N PRO A 166 -1.86 17.74 -7.40
CA PRO A 166 -0.88 18.06 -8.44
C PRO A 166 -1.46 18.55 -9.75
N SER A 167 -2.50 17.90 -10.25
CA SER A 167 -3.10 18.26 -11.54
C SER A 167 -3.86 19.56 -11.47
N LEU A 168 -4.53 19.84 -10.34
CA LEU A 168 -5.17 21.13 -10.09
C LEU A 168 -4.16 22.27 -10.00
N ILE A 169 -3.07 22.07 -9.24
CA ILE A 169 -2.02 23.09 -9.07
C ILE A 169 -1.36 23.37 -10.42
N SER A 170 -0.92 22.33 -11.15
CA SER A 170 -0.35 22.48 -12.49
C SER A 170 -1.29 23.19 -13.46
N ALA A 171 -2.57 22.81 -13.49
CA ALA A 171 -3.56 23.45 -14.35
C ALA A 171 -3.69 24.95 -14.06
N SER A 172 -3.76 25.32 -12.78
CA SER A 172 -3.87 26.72 -12.36
C SER A 172 -2.62 27.54 -12.66
N THR A 173 -1.42 26.98 -12.47
CA THR A 173 -0.15 27.69 -12.65
C THR A 173 0.20 27.91 -14.12
N PHE A 174 -0.12 26.93 -14.98
CA PHE A 174 0.32 26.93 -16.39
C PHE A 174 -0.82 27.18 -17.39
N GLY A 175 -2.06 27.41 -16.93
CA GLY A 175 -3.19 27.73 -17.80
C GLY A 175 -3.61 26.58 -18.72
N ILE A 176 -3.39 25.33 -18.30
CA ILE A 176 -3.72 24.13 -19.08
C ILE A 176 -4.87 23.37 -18.43
N SER A 177 -5.59 22.55 -19.20
CA SER A 177 -6.66 21.76 -18.62
C SER A 177 -6.11 20.59 -17.80
N VAL A 178 -6.78 20.28 -16.69
CA VAL A 178 -6.49 19.10 -15.85
C VAL A 178 -6.59 17.81 -16.66
N TRP A 179 -7.48 17.79 -17.64
CA TRP A 179 -7.72 16.64 -18.49
C TRP A 179 -6.55 16.37 -19.43
N ASP A 180 -5.89 17.40 -19.95
CA ASP A 180 -4.75 17.23 -20.87
C ASP A 180 -3.53 16.69 -20.12
N ILE A 181 -3.35 17.11 -18.86
CA ILE A 181 -2.33 16.56 -17.95
C ILE A 181 -2.60 15.07 -17.69
N ASN A 182 -3.83 14.72 -17.31
CA ASN A 182 -4.17 13.36 -16.88
C ASN A 182 -4.25 12.37 -18.04
N ARG A 183 -4.68 12.81 -19.23
CA ARG A 183 -4.69 11.99 -20.46
C ARG A 183 -3.30 11.77 -21.04
N GLY A 184 -2.29 12.52 -20.59
CA GLY A 184 -0.94 12.46 -21.12
C GLY A 184 -0.85 13.00 -22.55
N GLU A 185 -1.74 13.93 -22.91
CA GLU A 185 -1.76 14.58 -24.23
C GLU A 185 -0.67 15.65 -24.35
N LEU A 186 -0.07 16.04 -23.22
CA LEU A 186 1.08 16.94 -23.18
C LEU A 186 2.37 16.21 -23.55
N LEU A 187 3.20 16.88 -24.35
CA LEU A 187 4.57 16.44 -24.61
C LEU A 187 5.35 16.32 -23.29
N THR A 188 6.24 15.33 -23.21
CA THR A 188 7.04 15.03 -21.99
C THR A 188 7.96 16.18 -21.58
N ASN A 189 8.30 17.09 -22.50
CA ASN A 189 9.09 18.28 -22.26
C ASN A 189 8.25 19.50 -21.80
N ASN A 190 6.92 19.40 -21.74
CA ASN A 190 6.08 20.48 -21.28
C ASN A 190 6.32 20.74 -19.78
N PRO A 191 6.63 21.99 -19.36
CA PRO A 191 6.96 22.29 -17.97
C PRO A 191 5.82 21.97 -17.00
N ALA A 192 4.56 22.11 -17.42
CA ALA A 192 3.40 21.81 -16.60
C ALA A 192 3.23 20.30 -16.37
N PHE A 193 3.55 19.50 -17.39
CA PHE A 193 3.60 18.04 -17.27
C PHE A 193 4.71 17.60 -16.33
N ILE A 194 5.92 18.14 -16.50
CA ILE A 194 7.07 17.82 -15.63
C ILE A 194 6.75 18.18 -14.19
N PHE A 195 6.24 19.40 -13.94
CA PHE A 195 5.87 19.87 -12.61
C PHE A 195 4.79 18.97 -11.98
N ASN A 196 3.74 18.63 -12.74
CA ASN A 196 2.69 17.73 -12.28
C ASN A 196 3.24 16.37 -11.84
N ARG A 197 4.08 15.77 -12.68
CA ARG A 197 4.66 14.44 -12.45
C ARG A 197 5.57 14.46 -11.23
N LEU A 198 6.43 15.47 -11.08
CA LEU A 198 7.30 15.62 -9.91
C LEU A 198 6.47 15.73 -8.62
N LEU A 199 5.45 16.59 -8.60
CA LEU A 199 4.59 16.74 -7.42
C LEU A 199 3.85 15.44 -7.09
N THR A 200 3.33 14.75 -8.12
CA THR A 200 2.65 13.45 -7.98
C THR A 200 3.60 12.39 -7.41
N ILE A 201 4.85 12.36 -7.86
CA ILE A 201 5.88 11.44 -7.34
C ILE A 201 6.19 11.76 -5.88
N CYS A 202 6.36 13.04 -5.54
CA CYS A 202 6.58 13.47 -4.17
C CYS A 202 5.43 13.03 -3.26
N ILE A 203 4.17 13.29 -3.63
CA ILE A 203 3.01 12.87 -2.84
C ILE A 203 2.95 11.35 -2.71
N ASN A 204 3.16 10.61 -3.79
CA ASN A 204 3.12 9.15 -3.75
C ASN A 204 4.20 8.56 -2.83
N LEU A 205 5.44 9.05 -2.98
CA LEU A 205 6.59 8.54 -2.25
C LEU A 205 6.56 8.95 -0.77
N PHE A 206 6.33 10.23 -0.51
CA PHE A 206 6.47 10.81 0.82
C PHE A 206 5.17 10.74 1.62
N VAL A 207 3.99 10.69 1.01
CA VAL A 207 2.73 10.71 1.76
C VAL A 207 1.98 9.40 1.61
N TYR A 208 1.61 9.05 0.37
CA TYR A 208 0.71 7.93 0.10
C TYR A 208 1.27 6.59 0.58
N ASN A 209 2.48 6.22 0.13
CA ASN A 209 3.02 4.88 0.37
C ASN A 209 3.26 4.59 1.87
N PRO A 210 3.99 5.44 2.63
CA PRO A 210 4.23 5.17 4.05
C PRO A 210 2.94 5.15 4.86
N PHE A 211 2.03 6.09 4.58
CA PHE A 211 0.75 6.17 5.27
C PHE A 211 -0.13 4.95 4.99
N MET A 212 -0.25 4.53 3.73
CA MET A 212 -1.07 3.37 3.36
C MET A 212 -0.54 2.07 3.96
N THR A 213 0.77 1.88 3.95
CA THR A 213 1.38 0.71 4.61
C THR A 213 1.05 0.71 6.10
N MET A 214 1.19 1.83 6.80
CA MET A 214 0.83 1.90 8.22
C MET A 214 -0.66 1.74 8.50
N TYR A 215 -1.50 2.29 7.63
CA TYR A 215 -2.95 2.14 7.71
C TYR A 215 -3.38 0.68 7.63
N GLN A 216 -2.89 -0.04 6.63
CA GLN A 216 -3.25 -1.43 6.43
C GLN A 216 -2.65 -2.35 7.52
N VAL A 217 -1.40 -2.11 7.96
CA VAL A 217 -0.78 -2.91 9.04
C VAL A 217 -1.54 -2.71 10.36
N LEU A 218 -1.91 -1.48 10.72
CA LEU A 218 -2.73 -1.24 11.91
C LEU A 218 -4.13 -1.84 11.77
N MET A 219 -4.71 -1.84 10.57
CA MET A 219 -5.98 -2.53 10.32
C MET A 219 -5.85 -4.03 10.59
N PHE A 220 -4.79 -4.66 10.07
CA PHE A 220 -4.48 -6.07 10.29
C PHE A 220 -4.29 -6.39 11.78
N VAL A 221 -3.48 -5.61 12.50
CA VAL A 221 -3.27 -5.78 13.96
C VAL A 221 -4.58 -5.67 14.74
N ARG A 222 -5.46 -4.73 14.37
CA ARG A 222 -6.78 -4.61 15.01
C ARG A 222 -7.68 -5.80 14.73
N LEU A 223 -7.63 -6.36 13.52
CA LEU A 223 -8.38 -7.57 13.18
C LEU A 223 -7.91 -8.77 14.00
N LEU A 224 -6.60 -8.97 14.14
CA LEU A 224 -6.05 -10.02 15.01
C LEU A 224 -6.53 -9.86 16.46
N ALA A 225 -6.55 -8.63 16.97
CA ALA A 225 -7.04 -8.37 18.33
C ALA A 225 -8.54 -8.62 18.49
N LEU A 226 -9.35 -8.37 17.46
CA LEU A 226 -10.79 -8.64 17.46
C LEU A 226 -11.08 -10.14 17.39
N GLU A 227 -10.33 -10.88 16.58
CA GLU A 227 -10.44 -12.34 16.50
C GLU A 227 -10.11 -13.00 17.83
N LYS A 228 -8.98 -12.63 18.45
CA LYS A 228 -8.57 -13.17 19.76
C LYS A 228 -9.67 -13.02 20.81
N ARG A 229 -10.27 -11.83 20.91
CA ARG A 229 -11.38 -11.56 21.85
C ARG A 229 -12.59 -12.43 21.61
N LYS A 230 -12.91 -12.69 20.34
CA LYS A 230 -14.05 -13.53 19.97
C LYS A 230 -13.82 -14.97 20.43
N LEU A 231 -12.59 -15.48 20.30
CA LEU A 231 -12.23 -16.81 20.79
C LEU A 231 -12.31 -16.86 22.32
N ASP A 232 -11.76 -15.85 23.00
CA ASP A 232 -11.80 -15.77 24.48
C ASP A 232 -13.26 -15.74 25.01
N SER A 233 -14.18 -15.06 24.32
CA SER A 233 -15.60 -14.98 24.72
C SER A 233 -16.41 -16.26 24.51
N VAL A 234 -15.92 -17.21 23.71
CA VAL A 234 -16.58 -18.52 23.50
C VAL A 234 -16.07 -19.55 24.50
N ALA A 235 -14.91 -19.31 25.11
CA ALA A 235 -14.31 -20.20 26.10
C ALA A 235 -14.82 -19.97 27.54
N THR A 236 -15.59 -18.90 27.77
CA THR A 236 -16.23 -18.54 29.04
C THR A 236 -17.72 -18.84 29.01
#